data_AF-A4FCK2-F1
#
_entry.id   AF-A4FCK2-F1
#
_cell.length_a   1.000
_cell.length_b   1.000
_cell.length_c   1.000
_cell.angle_alpha   90.00
_cell.angle_beta   90.00
_cell.angle_gamma   90.00
#
_symmetry.space_group_name_H-M   'P 1'
#
loop_
_entity.id
_entity.type
_entity.pdbx_description
1 polymer ?
#
loop_
_entity_poly.entity_id
_entity_poly.type
_entity_poly.pdbx_seq_one_letter_code
_entity_poly.pdbx_strand_id
1 'polypeptide(L)'
;MLDCSGTGAKHVRTSTDSGKARIGARDVDRSVLVGDPDVSLPVRALVPAVRDTLGIEPQVISSAGHLVIGEQPARRASARLG
;
A
#
# COMPACT_ATOMS: atom_id res chain seq x y z
N MET A 1 -20.53 12.06 16.66
CA MET A 1 -19.42 12.84 17.26
C MET A 1 -18.27 11.88 17.54
N LEU A 2 -17.17 12.03 16.82
CA LEU A 2 -15.89 11.38 17.08
C LEU A 2 -14.84 12.35 16.58
N ASP A 3 -13.89 12.70 17.43
CA ASP A 3 -12.83 13.66 17.09
C ASP A 3 -11.88 13.08 16.04
N CYS A 4 -11.27 13.98 15.25
CA CYS A 4 -10.12 13.71 14.41
C CYS A 4 -9.18 14.93 14.41
N SER A 5 -8.69 15.32 15.59
CA SER A 5 -7.68 16.37 15.80
C SER A 5 -6.29 15.94 15.31
N GLY A 6 -6.17 15.71 14.00
CA GLY A 6 -4.97 15.18 13.37
C GLY A 6 -4.91 15.52 11.89
N THR A 7 -4.43 16.73 11.57
CA THR A 7 -4.34 17.30 10.21
C THR A 7 -3.24 16.66 9.36
N GLY A 8 -3.26 15.33 9.24
CA GLY A 8 -2.41 14.60 8.31
C GLY A 8 -3.00 14.66 6.91
N ALA A 9 -2.40 15.46 6.02
CA ALA A 9 -2.78 15.50 4.61
C ALA A 9 -2.56 14.12 3.95
N LYS A 10 -3.65 13.40 3.65
CA LYS A 10 -3.60 12.06 3.05
C LYS A 10 -3.48 12.16 1.53
N HIS A 11 -2.25 12.23 1.02
CA HIS A 11 -1.99 12.20 -0.43
C HIS A 11 -2.17 10.77 -0.95
N VAL A 12 -3.08 10.58 -1.92
CA VAL A 12 -3.22 9.31 -2.65
C VAL A 12 -2.65 9.51 -4.05
N ARG A 13 -1.66 8.69 -4.43
CA ARG A 13 -1.22 8.53 -5.82
C ARG A 13 -1.56 7.13 -6.29
N THR A 14 -2.11 7.03 -7.49
CA THR A 14 -2.34 5.77 -8.19
C THR A 14 -1.46 5.78 -9.43
N SER A 15 -0.76 4.68 -9.70
CA SER A 15 0.05 4.50 -10.92
C SER A 15 -0.24 3.12 -11.48
N THR A 16 -0.39 3.04 -12.80
CA THR A 16 -0.42 1.77 -13.54
C THR A 16 0.94 1.42 -14.16
N ASP A 17 1.95 2.28 -13.98
CA ASP A 17 3.33 2.00 -14.36
C ASP A 17 3.94 0.97 -13.38
N SER A 18 4.30 -0.20 -13.90
CA SER A 18 4.99 -1.28 -13.20
C SER A 18 6.52 -1.10 -13.16
N GLY A 19 7.04 -0.02 -13.74
CA GLY A 19 8.43 0.40 -13.65
C GLY A 19 8.90 0.73 -12.23
N LYS A 20 10.22 0.70 -12.01
CA LYS A 20 10.83 1.02 -10.72
C LYS A 20 10.67 2.51 -10.38
N ALA A 21 9.73 2.82 -9.49
CA ALA A 21 9.53 4.18 -8.99
C ALA A 21 10.77 4.72 -8.26
N ARG A 22 11.22 5.93 -8.62
CA ARG A 22 12.22 6.67 -7.82
C ARG A 22 11.61 7.09 -6.49
N ILE A 23 12.16 6.59 -5.39
CA ILE A 23 11.66 6.86 -4.04
C ILE A 23 12.23 8.20 -3.55
N GLY A 24 11.34 9.19 -3.36
CA GLY A 24 11.72 10.59 -3.11
C GLY A 24 12.49 10.83 -1.81
N ALA A 25 11.87 10.55 -0.66
CA ALA A 25 12.49 10.72 0.66
C ALA A 25 12.35 9.43 1.46
N ARG A 26 13.44 8.89 2.05
CA ARG A 26 13.39 7.61 2.76
C ARG A 26 12.64 7.69 4.08
N ASP A 27 12.79 8.77 4.86
CA ASP A 27 12.16 9.05 6.17
C ASP A 27 10.63 9.31 6.16
N VAL A 28 9.90 8.64 5.27
CA VAL A 28 8.43 8.64 5.30
C VAL A 28 7.99 7.26 5.74
N ASP A 29 7.22 7.21 6.84
CA ASP A 29 6.53 6.01 7.28
C ASP A 29 5.57 5.51 6.17
N ARG A 30 5.62 4.20 5.92
CA ARG A 30 4.97 3.54 4.77
C ARG A 30 4.47 2.16 5.14
N SER A 31 3.17 1.97 4.92
CA SER A 31 2.56 0.65 4.76
C SER A 31 2.26 0.39 3.28
N VAL A 32 2.48 -0.84 2.83
CA VAL A 32 2.07 -1.32 1.50
C VAL A 32 1.09 -2.48 1.68
N LEU A 33 -0.03 -2.42 0.97
CA LEU A 33 -1.05 -3.47 0.91
C LEU A 33 -1.02 -4.09 -0.50
N VAL A 34 -1.10 -5.42 -0.60
CA VAL A 34 -1.08 -6.16 -1.87
C VAL A 34 -2.25 -7.12 -1.92
N GLY A 35 -2.97 -7.17 -3.03
CA GLY A 35 -4.03 -8.14 -3.25
C GLY A 35 -3.48 -9.50 -3.65
N ASP A 36 -3.93 -10.59 -3.02
CA ASP A 36 -3.48 -11.95 -3.34
C ASP A 36 -3.98 -12.43 -4.71
N PRO A 37 -5.30 -12.38 -5.02
CA PRO A 37 -5.84 -12.61 -6.37
C PRO A 37 -5.55 -11.49 -7.40
N ASP A 38 -4.60 -10.57 -7.19
CA ASP A 38 -4.21 -9.62 -8.25
C ASP A 38 -3.49 -10.36 -9.40
N VAL A 39 -4.18 -10.49 -10.53
CA VAL A 39 -3.64 -11.09 -11.76
C VAL A 39 -2.77 -10.14 -12.59
N SER A 40 -2.95 -8.83 -12.41
CA SER A 40 -2.22 -7.78 -13.13
C SER A 40 -0.84 -7.53 -12.51
N LEU A 41 -0.76 -7.55 -11.17
CA LEU A 41 0.46 -7.36 -10.39
C LEU A 41 0.57 -8.40 -9.27
N PRO A 42 0.89 -9.67 -9.60
CA PRO A 42 0.80 -10.77 -8.65
C PRO A 42 1.81 -10.69 -7.50
N VAL A 43 1.40 -11.14 -6.32
CA VAL A 43 2.19 -11.20 -5.07
C VAL A 43 3.63 -11.66 -5.28
N ARG A 44 3.83 -12.75 -6.04
CA ARG A 44 5.15 -13.33 -6.35
C ARG A 44 6.13 -12.36 -7.02
N ALA A 45 5.63 -11.35 -7.72
CA ALA A 45 6.43 -10.29 -8.35
C ALA A 45 6.49 -9.04 -7.47
N LEU A 46 5.38 -8.67 -6.82
CA LEU A 46 5.30 -7.41 -6.08
C LEU A 46 6.01 -7.47 -4.72
N VAL A 47 5.92 -8.59 -3.98
CA VAL A 47 6.53 -8.70 -2.65
C VAL A 47 8.06 -8.57 -2.67
N PRO A 48 8.81 -9.25 -3.57
CA PRO A 48 10.24 -9.01 -3.71
C PRO A 48 10.55 -7.56 -4.11
N ALA A 49 9.81 -6.99 -5.08
CA ALA A 49 10.05 -5.63 -5.54
C ALA A 49 9.83 -4.57 -4.42
N VAL A 50 8.83 -4.76 -3.56
CA VAL A 50 8.60 -3.90 -2.39
C VAL A 50 9.75 -4.04 -1.39
N ARG A 51 10.16 -5.27 -1.04
CA ARG A 51 11.30 -5.51 -0.14
C ARG A 51 12.58 -4.86 -0.66
N ASP A 52 12.93 -5.10 -1.92
CA ASP A 52 14.17 -4.59 -2.53
C ASP A 52 14.20 -3.06 -2.64
N THR A 53 13.05 -2.42 -2.89
CA THR A 53 12.99 -0.97 -3.15
C THR A 53 12.72 -0.15 -1.89
N LEU A 54 11.90 -0.66 -0.98
CA LEU A 54 11.43 0.05 0.22
C LEU A 54 12.02 -0.47 1.53
N GLY A 55 12.51 -1.71 1.59
CA GLY A 55 13.00 -2.34 2.82
C GLY A 55 11.90 -2.72 3.82
N ILE A 56 10.63 -2.80 3.38
CA ILE A 56 9.47 -3.10 4.22
C ILE A 56 8.80 -4.41 3.81
N GLU A 57 8.10 -5.04 4.75
CA GLU A 57 7.23 -6.18 4.47
C GLU A 57 5.83 -5.69 4.06
N PRO A 58 5.35 -6.00 2.84
CA PRO A 58 3.98 -5.69 2.44
C PRO A 58 2.96 -6.60 3.12
N GLN A 59 1.78 -6.05 3.45
CA GLN A 59 0.66 -6.85 3.95
C GLN A 59 -0.12 -7.44 2.77
N VAL A 60 -0.08 -8.76 2.60
CA VAL A 60 -0.87 -9.47 1.60
C VAL A 60 -2.31 -9.67 2.10
N ILE A 61 -3.28 -9.29 1.28
CA ILE A 61 -4.71 -9.34 1.59
C ILE A 61 -5.35 -10.41 0.72
N SER A 62 -5.62 -11.59 1.31
CA SER A 62 -6.20 -12.75 0.62
C SER A 62 -7.59 -12.51 0.02
N SER A 63 -8.32 -11.51 0.54
CA SER A 63 -9.68 -11.15 0.14
C SER A 63 -9.77 -9.91 -0.75
N ALA A 64 -8.71 -9.56 -1.47
CA ALA A 64 -8.68 -8.41 -2.38
C ALA A 64 -7.77 -8.66 -3.59
N GLY A 65 -8.17 -8.21 -4.77
CA GLY A 65 -7.38 -8.20 -6.00
C GLY A 65 -6.71 -6.83 -6.22
N HIS A 66 -6.75 -6.35 -7.47
CA HIS A 66 -6.03 -5.16 -7.91
C HIS A 66 -6.46 -3.86 -7.21
N LEU A 67 -7.71 -3.75 -6.76
CA LEU A 67 -8.29 -2.52 -6.21
C LEU A 67 -8.49 -2.63 -4.69
N VAL A 68 -7.50 -3.14 -3.96
CA VAL A 68 -7.50 -3.32 -2.49
C VAL A 68 -8.12 -2.15 -1.70
N ILE A 69 -7.87 -0.92 -2.13
CA ILE A 69 -8.39 0.31 -1.51
C ILE A 69 -9.91 0.47 -1.64
N GLY A 70 -10.51 0.00 -2.74
CA GLY A 70 -11.95 -0.04 -2.97
C GLY A 70 -12.60 -1.33 -2.46
N GLU A 71 -11.90 -2.46 -2.54
CA GLU A 71 -12.38 -3.78 -2.13
C GLU A 71 -12.36 -3.97 -0.59
N GLN A 72 -11.41 -3.33 0.11
CA GLN A 72 -11.22 -3.45 1.56
C GLN A 72 -11.09 -2.05 2.23
N PRO A 73 -12.13 -1.19 2.13
CA PRO A 73 -12.03 0.21 2.56
C PRO A 73 -11.72 0.38 4.05
N ALA A 74 -12.13 -0.57 4.90
CA ALA A 74 -11.81 -0.58 6.33
C ALA A 74 -10.29 -0.64 6.60
N ARG A 75 -9.52 -1.37 5.79
CA ARG A 75 -8.07 -1.53 5.98
C ARG A 75 -7.28 -0.25 5.69
N ARG A 76 -7.87 0.73 5.00
CA ARG A 76 -7.30 2.08 4.81
C ARG A 76 -7.10 2.85 6.12
N ALA A 77 -7.85 2.51 7.17
CA ALA A 77 -7.71 3.14 8.48
C ALA A 77 -6.61 2.48 9.33
N SER A 78 -6.41 1.17 9.19
CA SER A 78 -5.50 0.37 10.02
C SER A 78 -4.04 0.43 9.60
N ALA A 79 -3.74 0.76 8.34
CA ALA A 79 -2.38 0.86 7.79
C ALA A 79 -1.60 2.12 8.25
N ARG A 80 -1.81 2.55 9.51
CA ARG A 80 -1.26 3.80 10.09
C ARG A 80 -0.91 3.65 11.58
N LEU A 81 -0.73 2.42 12.06
CA LEU A 81 -0.33 2.10 13.42
C LEU A 81 0.68 0.96 13.37
N GLY A 82 1.94 1.27 13.69
CA GLY A 82 3.12 0.42 13.59
C GLY A 82 4.36 1.28 13.76
#